data_AF-A0A380FVL9-F1
#
_entry.id   AF-A0A380FVL9-F1
#
_cell.length_a   1.000
_cell.length_b   1.000
_cell.length_c   1.000
_cell.angle_alpha   90.00
_cell.angle_beta   90.00
_cell.angle_gamma   90.00
#
_symmetry.space_group_name_H-M   'P 1'
#
loop_
_entity.id
_entity.type
_entity.pdbx_description
1 polymer ?
#
loop_
_entity_poly.entity_id
_entity_poly.type
_entity_poly.pdbx_seq_one_letter_code
_entity_poly.pdbx_strand_id
1 'polypeptide(L)'
;MNLSVTNSPFTEGQATQINELLQTLTPEQKVWLSGYLVANQQFTANGAPAQSQTGASNQATAQGELSANTEAMLQDKEPAITPEKRSITLLYGSETGNAQGLAEIFEERLSNIGHNVTLKAMDEFKPKNLKNVEDLFIITSTQGEGDPPDNAAELHEFLHGRKAPKLEGVRFSVLALGDQTYEFFCQTGRDFDRKLGELGAERIYDRVDCDVDYEEDAEKWMANVINAIDTAPEGTQNEQVVSESIKSAKEKKFSKSNPYQAEVLENINLNGRGSNKETRHIEFLLDNFGEEYEVGDCLVVLPQNDPALVDLLISTLGWDPEEQVQISDEGDTLSLEDALTTHFEITKLTKPLLINAASLFDNDELNEKVEDNEWIQSYIEGRDLIDLLNDFDTTELQPENLYQLLRKLPPREYSISSSYKALPDEVHITVGAVRYNAHGRDRSGVCSVQFAERIQPGDTVPIYLKRNPNFKFPTDGDTPVIMIGPGTGIAPFRAYMQEREERGFKGNTWLFFGDQHFTTDFLYQTEWQEWLKDGTLGKMDVAFSRDTDEKVYVQHRISEHSAQFNEWLQNGASIYICGDEKNMAKDVHQAIRNVLIKEQNLSEEDAEAYLKQMKKDKRYQRDVY
;
A
#
# COMPACT_ATOMS: atom_id res chain seq x y z
N MET A 1 -0.73 39.02 34.03
CA MET A 1 0.14 40.22 34.06
C MET A 1 0.37 40.62 32.62
N ASN A 2 0.14 41.88 32.23
CA ASN A 2 0.43 42.34 30.88
C ASN A 2 1.91 42.74 30.79
N LEU A 3 2.59 42.23 29.77
CA LEU A 3 3.94 42.61 29.42
C LEU A 3 3.94 44.01 28.79
N SER A 4 4.98 44.76 29.07
CA SER A 4 5.25 46.09 28.56
C SER A 4 6.76 46.24 28.42
N VAL A 5 7.19 47.25 27.67
CA VAL A 5 8.62 47.53 27.50
C VAL A 5 9.33 47.91 28.81
N THR A 6 8.59 48.27 29.87
CA THR A 6 9.16 48.65 31.18
C THR A 6 9.25 47.48 32.17
N ASN A 7 8.55 46.37 31.94
CA ASN A 7 8.54 45.19 32.83
C ASN A 7 8.92 43.88 32.12
N SER A 8 9.41 43.95 30.89
CA SER A 8 9.84 42.79 30.10
C SER A 8 10.96 43.18 29.13
N PRO A 9 11.78 42.22 28.67
CA PRO A 9 12.85 42.48 27.71
C PRO A 9 12.36 42.61 26.25
N PHE A 10 11.05 42.59 26.01
CA PHE A 10 10.46 42.59 24.68
C PHE A 10 10.24 44.01 24.14
N THR A 11 10.33 44.18 22.82
CA THR A 11 9.92 45.42 22.15
C THR A 11 8.40 45.62 22.28
N GLU A 12 7.92 46.85 22.05
CA GLU A 12 6.49 47.17 22.17
C GLU A 12 5.60 46.30 21.27
N GLY A 13 6.04 46.04 20.04
CA GLY A 13 5.35 45.13 19.11
C GLY A 13 5.32 43.68 19.61
N GLN A 14 6.47 43.18 20.10
CA GLN A 14 6.56 41.82 20.65
C GLN A 14 5.73 41.65 21.93
N ALA A 15 5.78 42.61 22.86
CA ALA A 15 4.98 42.57 24.07
C ALA A 15 3.47 42.57 23.78
N THR A 16 3.05 43.32 22.74
CA THR A 16 1.64 43.35 22.28
C THR A 16 1.20 41.98 21.78
N GLN A 17 1.96 41.37 20.86
CA GLN A 17 1.66 40.05 20.31
C GLN A 17 1.65 38.96 21.38
N ILE A 18 2.61 38.99 22.31
CA ILE A 18 2.67 38.01 23.41
C ILE A 18 1.47 38.19 24.34
N ASN A 19 1.05 39.42 24.65
CA ASN A 19 -0.13 39.67 25.48
C ASN A 19 -1.43 39.17 24.82
N GLU A 20 -1.58 39.38 23.50
CA GLU A 20 -2.74 38.88 22.74
C GLU A 20 -2.77 37.35 22.75
N LEU A 21 -1.64 36.71 22.46
CA LEU A 21 -1.52 35.26 22.49
C LEU A 21 -1.78 34.67 23.89
N LEU A 22 -1.21 35.27 24.95
CA LEU A 22 -1.42 34.78 26.31
C LEU A 22 -2.89 34.89 26.77
N GLN A 23 -3.72 35.73 26.12
CA GLN A 23 -5.14 35.80 26.41
C GLN A 23 -5.95 34.69 25.72
N THR A 24 -5.48 34.15 24.60
CA THR A 24 -6.18 33.08 23.86
C THR A 24 -5.82 31.68 24.37
N LEU A 25 -4.73 31.51 25.11
CA LEU A 25 -4.25 30.22 25.59
C LEU A 25 -4.91 29.75 26.92
N THR A 26 -5.20 28.46 27.00
CA THR A 26 -5.61 27.77 28.24
C THR A 26 -4.46 27.65 29.25
N PRO A 27 -4.74 27.33 30.53
CA PRO A 27 -3.69 27.09 31.53
C PRO A 27 -2.70 25.99 31.13
N GLU A 28 -3.17 24.88 30.57
CA GLU A 28 -2.34 23.75 30.13
C GLU A 28 -1.42 24.15 28.98
N GLN A 29 -1.94 24.91 28.01
CA GLN A 29 -1.17 25.43 26.89
C GLN A 29 -0.08 26.41 27.34
N LYS A 30 -0.34 27.22 28.38
CA LYS A 30 0.67 28.12 28.97
C LYS A 30 1.80 27.36 29.66
N VAL A 31 1.46 26.29 30.40
CA VAL A 31 2.45 25.41 31.04
C VAL A 31 3.31 24.71 29.98
N TRP A 32 2.67 24.17 28.94
CA TRP A 32 3.37 23.52 27.83
C TRP A 32 4.32 24.49 27.10
N LEU A 33 3.84 25.68 26.73
CA LEU A 33 4.65 26.70 26.06
C LEU A 33 5.84 27.15 26.91
N SER A 34 5.66 27.26 28.23
CA SER A 34 6.77 27.57 29.14
C SER A 34 7.84 26.48 29.15
N GLY A 35 7.44 25.21 29.15
CA GLY A 35 8.35 24.07 29.08
C GLY A 35 9.08 23.99 27.73
N TYR A 36 8.37 24.23 26.63
CA TYR A 36 8.95 24.28 25.29
C TYR A 36 10.06 25.33 25.17
N LEU A 37 9.80 26.56 25.64
CA LEU A 37 10.79 27.65 25.57
C LEU A 37 12.03 27.38 26.45
N VAL A 38 11.86 26.72 27.60
CA VAL A 38 12.98 26.32 28.47
C VAL A 38 13.81 25.21 27.84
N ALA A 39 13.15 24.18 27.28
CA ALA A 39 13.84 23.09 26.59
C ALA A 39 14.64 23.60 25.39
N ASN A 40 14.07 24.52 24.60
CA ASN A 40 14.72 25.04 23.42
C ASN A 40 15.97 25.89 23.74
N GLN A 41 16.00 26.55 24.90
CA GLN A 41 17.20 27.26 25.37
C GLN A 41 18.34 26.30 25.76
N GLN A 42 18.02 25.10 26.27
CA GLN A 42 19.03 24.08 26.58
C GLN A 42 19.66 23.47 25.32
N PHE A 43 18.93 23.41 24.21
CA PHE A 43 19.46 22.96 22.91
C PHE A 43 20.45 23.94 22.29
N THR A 44 20.31 25.25 22.55
CA THR A 44 21.23 26.26 22.01
C THR A 44 22.52 26.46 22.81
N ALA A 45 22.64 25.89 24.02
CA ALA A 45 23.75 26.16 24.94
C ALA A 45 24.75 25.01 25.13
N ASN A 46 24.51 23.82 24.58
CA ASN A 46 25.33 22.63 24.85
C ASN A 46 26.14 22.15 23.63
N GLY A 47 27.07 22.98 23.18
CA GLY A 47 28.26 22.54 22.46
C GLY A 47 29.44 22.37 23.43
N ALA A 48 29.77 21.10 23.74
CA ALA A 48 30.95 20.58 24.48
C ALA A 48 30.86 20.47 26.03
N PRO A 49 31.52 19.45 26.63
CA PRO A 49 30.93 18.62 27.68
C PRO A 49 31.39 19.00 29.10
N ALA A 50 30.56 18.73 30.10
CA ALA A 50 30.98 18.74 31.50
C ALA A 50 30.48 17.50 32.25
N GLN A 51 31.46 16.75 32.73
CA GLN A 51 31.36 15.63 33.66
C GLN A 51 30.74 16.03 35.00
N SER A 52 30.21 15.00 35.64
CA SER A 52 29.68 14.94 36.98
C SER A 52 30.68 15.39 38.08
N GLN A 53 30.17 16.09 39.10
CA GLN A 53 30.08 15.65 40.50
C GLN A 53 30.11 16.81 41.53
N THR A 54 29.17 16.70 42.46
CA THR A 54 29.17 17.09 43.88
C THR A 54 30.36 17.88 44.47
N GLY A 55 30.03 18.99 45.13
CA GLY A 55 30.33 19.20 46.56
C GLY A 55 31.74 19.64 47.01
N ALA A 56 31.80 20.92 47.37
CA ALA A 56 32.52 21.52 48.52
C ALA A 56 34.03 21.85 48.47
N SER A 57 34.25 23.17 48.61
CA SER A 57 35.19 23.87 49.51
C SER A 57 36.56 24.37 49.01
N ASN A 58 36.76 25.65 49.33
CA ASN A 58 37.98 26.39 49.69
C ASN A 58 38.87 27.10 48.63
N GLN A 59 38.83 28.44 48.80
CA GLN A 59 39.95 29.38 48.93
C GLN A 59 40.69 29.93 47.69
N ALA A 60 40.39 31.22 47.45
CA ALA A 60 41.31 32.37 47.50
C ALA A 60 42.21 32.73 46.29
N THR A 61 42.08 34.03 45.92
CA THR A 61 43.08 34.99 45.39
C THR A 61 43.70 34.71 44.01
N ALA A 62 44.06 35.67 43.16
CA ALA A 62 43.80 37.09 42.88
C ALA A 62 44.73 37.42 41.67
N GLN A 63 44.43 38.48 40.92
CA GLN A 63 45.28 39.12 39.88
C GLN A 63 45.41 38.33 38.56
N GLY A 64 45.33 38.90 37.36
CA GLY A 64 45.43 40.28 36.92
C GLY A 64 46.42 40.36 35.75
N GLU A 65 45.96 40.99 34.66
CA GLU A 65 46.71 41.63 33.57
C GLU A 65 46.97 40.90 32.23
N LEU A 66 46.49 41.63 31.21
CA LEU A 66 46.64 41.52 29.77
C LEU A 66 48.11 41.50 29.30
N SER A 67 48.36 40.87 28.15
CA SER A 67 48.87 41.64 27.00
C SER A 67 48.66 40.90 25.68
N ALA A 68 48.12 41.66 24.73
CA ALA A 68 47.92 41.33 23.33
C ALA A 68 49.19 40.78 22.66
N ASN A 69 49.04 39.65 21.96
CA ASN A 69 49.81 39.29 20.76
C ASN A 69 49.34 37.94 20.18
N THR A 70 48.08 37.82 19.73
CA THR A 70 47.71 36.75 18.78
C THR A 70 46.42 37.02 17.99
N GLU A 71 46.07 38.27 17.70
CA GLU A 71 44.92 38.60 16.82
C GLU A 71 45.25 38.61 15.32
N ALA A 72 46.46 38.17 14.96
CA ALA A 72 46.81 37.86 13.58
C ALA A 72 47.36 36.44 13.56
N MET A 73 46.55 35.49 13.06
CA MET A 73 46.90 34.13 12.54
C MET A 73 45.82 33.05 12.78
N LEU A 74 44.55 33.41 13.03
CA LEU A 74 43.43 32.44 13.02
C LEU A 74 42.27 32.95 12.17
N GLN A 75 42.52 33.08 10.87
CA GLN A 75 41.50 32.98 9.84
C GLN A 75 42.06 32.00 8.81
N ASP A 76 41.75 30.71 8.97
CA ASP A 76 41.55 29.78 7.86
C ASP A 76 41.12 28.40 8.37
N LYS A 77 40.01 27.94 7.81
CA LYS A 77 39.50 26.54 7.70
C LYS A 77 38.90 25.88 8.95
N GLU A 78 37.59 26.07 9.10
CA GLU A 78 36.67 24.96 9.39
C GLU A 78 35.71 24.82 8.20
N PRO A 79 35.55 23.63 7.59
CA PRO A 79 34.57 23.44 6.54
C PRO A 79 33.17 23.38 7.16
N ALA A 80 32.39 24.44 6.97
CA ALA A 80 30.94 24.37 7.14
C ALA A 80 30.37 23.60 5.93
N ILE A 81 30.02 22.34 6.11
CA ILE A 81 29.23 21.60 5.12
C ILE A 81 27.83 22.21 5.16
N THR A 82 27.56 23.12 4.24
CA THR A 82 26.19 23.51 3.90
C THR A 82 25.74 22.49 2.87
N PRO A 83 24.70 21.68 3.10
CA PRO A 83 24.25 20.73 2.08
C PRO A 83 23.92 21.51 0.80
N GLU A 84 24.59 21.19 -0.30
CA GLU A 84 24.27 21.78 -1.59
C GLU A 84 22.84 21.38 -1.94
N LYS A 85 21.95 22.34 -2.16
CA LYS A 85 20.56 22.07 -2.54
C LYS A 85 20.53 21.37 -3.89
N ARG A 86 20.11 20.10 -3.92
CA ARG A 86 20.07 19.29 -5.13
C ARG A 86 18.71 19.36 -5.80
N SER A 87 18.68 19.18 -7.12
CA SER A 87 17.45 19.09 -7.90
C SER A 87 17.03 17.64 -8.04
N ILE A 88 15.97 17.24 -7.34
CA ILE A 88 15.50 15.86 -7.28
C ILE A 88 14.22 15.70 -8.12
N THR A 89 14.20 14.71 -9.00
CA THR A 89 12.98 14.24 -9.68
C THR A 89 12.57 12.90 -9.09
N LEU A 90 11.38 12.84 -8.50
CA LEU A 90 10.79 11.64 -7.94
C LEU A 90 9.64 11.18 -8.84
N LEU A 91 9.76 9.97 -9.39
CA LEU A 91 8.76 9.39 -10.27
C LEU A 91 8.11 8.16 -9.63
N TYR A 92 6.80 8.04 -9.75
CA TYR A 92 6.09 6.84 -9.27
C TYR A 92 5.29 6.12 -10.35
N GLY A 93 5.29 4.79 -10.25
CA GLY A 93 4.44 3.87 -11.01
C GLY A 93 3.56 3.07 -10.04
N SER A 94 2.24 3.23 -10.09
CA SER A 94 1.34 2.74 -9.04
C SER A 94 -0.01 2.36 -9.60
N GLU A 95 -0.48 1.13 -9.31
CA GLU A 95 -1.83 0.69 -9.67
C GLU A 95 -2.83 1.03 -8.55
N THR A 96 -2.58 0.58 -7.32
CA THR A 96 -3.51 0.73 -6.18
C THR A 96 -3.14 1.87 -5.21
N GLY A 97 -2.15 2.70 -5.57
CA GLY A 97 -1.76 3.88 -4.77
C GLY A 97 -0.59 3.67 -3.81
N ASN A 98 -0.11 2.44 -3.57
CA ASN A 98 0.98 2.17 -2.61
C ASN A 98 2.27 2.92 -2.95
N ALA A 99 2.75 2.79 -4.20
CA ALA A 99 3.97 3.46 -4.65
C ALA A 99 3.80 4.99 -4.71
N GLN A 100 2.60 5.48 -4.99
CA GLN A 100 2.27 6.91 -4.95
C GLN A 100 2.39 7.45 -3.52
N GLY A 101 1.78 6.80 -2.53
CA GLY A 101 1.81 7.25 -1.14
C GLY A 101 3.23 7.30 -0.57
N LEU A 102 4.07 6.30 -0.89
CA LEU A 102 5.49 6.33 -0.51
C LEU A 102 6.24 7.49 -1.19
N ALA A 103 5.92 7.80 -2.44
CA ALA A 103 6.54 8.91 -3.15
C ALA A 103 6.14 10.27 -2.58
N GLU A 104 4.88 10.43 -2.16
CA GLU A 104 4.40 11.63 -1.45
C GLU A 104 5.12 11.82 -0.11
N ILE A 105 5.23 10.75 0.68
CA ILE A 105 5.99 10.76 1.96
C ILE A 105 7.45 11.12 1.70
N PHE A 106 8.07 10.57 0.66
CA PHE A 106 9.48 10.81 0.38
C PHE A 106 9.73 12.24 -0.14
N GLU A 107 8.82 12.78 -0.95
CA GLU A 107 8.85 14.18 -1.39
C GLU A 107 8.81 15.14 -0.22
N GLU A 108 7.91 14.92 0.74
CA GLU A 108 7.79 15.74 1.94
C GLU A 108 9.10 15.75 2.74
N ARG A 109 9.71 14.57 2.95
CA ARG A 109 10.99 14.45 3.68
C ARG A 109 12.13 15.18 3.00
N LEU A 110 12.31 14.95 1.71
CA LEU A 110 13.37 15.60 0.93
C LEU A 110 13.18 17.12 0.88
N SER A 111 11.94 17.59 0.78
CA SER A 111 11.60 19.02 0.80
C SER A 111 11.87 19.65 2.17
N ASN A 112 11.55 18.96 3.26
CA ASN A 112 11.81 19.41 4.64
C ASN A 112 13.31 19.52 4.94
N ILE A 113 14.15 18.69 4.32
CA ILE A 113 15.62 18.75 4.42
C ILE A 113 16.20 19.89 3.55
N GLY A 114 15.39 20.47 2.66
CA GLY A 114 15.71 21.68 1.90
C GLY A 114 16.13 21.45 0.44
N HIS A 115 15.95 20.23 -0.08
CA HIS A 115 16.17 19.91 -1.49
C HIS A 115 15.03 20.43 -2.38
N ASN A 116 15.29 20.62 -3.68
CA ASN A 116 14.26 21.02 -4.63
C ASN A 116 13.67 19.78 -5.31
N VAL A 117 12.48 19.35 -4.85
CA VAL A 117 11.86 18.09 -5.28
C VAL A 117 10.77 18.35 -6.31
N THR A 118 10.73 17.54 -7.36
CA THR A 118 9.63 17.46 -8.32
C THR A 118 9.08 16.04 -8.32
N LEU A 119 7.91 15.85 -7.69
CA LEU A 119 7.15 14.60 -7.70
C LEU A 119 6.22 14.55 -8.93
N LYS A 120 6.23 13.42 -9.65
CA LYS A 120 5.29 13.16 -10.77
C LYS A 120 4.91 11.69 -10.91
N ALA A 121 3.68 11.45 -11.34
CA ALA A 121 3.35 10.17 -11.98
C ALA A 121 4.20 10.01 -13.26
N MET A 122 4.58 8.77 -13.60
CA MET A 122 5.45 8.51 -14.73
C MET A 122 4.85 8.92 -16.09
N ASP A 123 3.53 8.88 -16.25
CA ASP A 123 2.79 9.27 -17.46
C ASP A 123 2.63 10.80 -17.61
N GLU A 124 2.79 11.56 -16.53
CA GLU A 124 2.87 13.02 -16.53
C GLU A 124 4.30 13.54 -16.79
N PHE A 125 5.29 12.66 -16.71
CA PHE A 125 6.69 12.98 -16.97
C PHE A 125 7.03 12.79 -18.46
N LYS A 126 7.71 13.77 -19.06
CA LYS A 126 8.15 13.69 -20.46
C LYS A 126 9.47 12.93 -20.55
N PRO A 127 9.54 11.71 -21.13
CA PRO A 127 10.74 10.87 -21.05
C PRO A 127 12.01 11.49 -21.66
N LYS A 128 11.86 12.39 -22.64
CA LYS A 128 12.98 13.14 -23.25
C LYS A 128 13.74 14.05 -22.26
N ASN A 129 13.14 14.37 -21.11
CA ASN A 129 13.73 15.21 -20.09
C ASN A 129 14.65 14.45 -19.14
N LEU A 130 14.70 13.10 -19.18
CA LEU A 130 15.55 12.31 -18.27
C LEU A 130 17.02 12.75 -18.27
N LYS A 131 17.58 13.06 -19.45
CA LYS A 131 18.96 13.52 -19.60
C LYS A 131 19.26 14.88 -18.94
N ASN A 132 18.23 15.60 -18.51
CA ASN A 132 18.36 16.90 -17.84
C ASN A 132 18.12 16.78 -16.33
N VAL A 133 17.83 15.58 -15.82
CA VAL A 133 17.64 15.30 -14.40
C VAL A 133 19.01 15.20 -13.73
N GLU A 134 19.13 15.72 -12.52
CA GLU A 134 20.32 15.55 -11.69
C GLU A 134 20.20 14.27 -10.85
N ASP A 135 19.26 14.25 -9.89
CA ASP A 135 18.95 13.06 -9.09
C ASP A 135 17.56 12.53 -9.46
N LEU A 136 17.47 11.25 -9.80
CA LEU A 136 16.26 10.53 -10.20
C LEU A 136 15.94 9.41 -9.22
N PHE A 137 14.80 9.50 -8.54
CA PHE A 137 14.31 8.41 -7.71
C PHE A 137 13.04 7.81 -8.31
N ILE A 138 12.99 6.49 -8.37
CA ILE A 138 11.84 5.75 -8.90
C ILE A 138 11.24 4.90 -7.78
N ILE A 139 9.93 5.02 -7.57
CA ILE A 139 9.16 4.12 -6.71
C ILE A 139 8.09 3.46 -7.57
N THR A 140 8.15 2.15 -7.77
CA THR A 140 7.18 1.48 -8.67
C THR A 140 6.73 0.14 -8.15
N SER A 141 5.43 -0.14 -8.29
CA SER A 141 4.90 -1.50 -8.17
C SER A 141 5.13 -2.31 -9.45
N THR A 142 4.94 -3.62 -9.38
CA THR A 142 4.86 -4.55 -10.52
C THR A 142 3.47 -5.18 -10.58
N GLN A 143 2.97 -5.43 -11.79
CA GLN A 143 1.64 -6.00 -12.05
C GLN A 143 1.75 -7.38 -12.72
N GLY A 144 0.77 -8.26 -12.45
CA GLY A 144 0.60 -9.54 -13.12
C GLY A 144 1.89 -10.31 -13.41
N GLU A 145 2.20 -10.46 -14.70
CA GLU A 145 3.34 -11.24 -15.22
C GLU A 145 4.64 -10.42 -15.31
N GLY A 146 4.88 -9.52 -14.36
CA GLY A 146 6.07 -8.67 -14.35
C GLY A 146 5.92 -7.32 -15.07
N ASP A 147 4.69 -6.98 -15.50
CA ASP A 147 4.38 -5.79 -16.26
C ASP A 147 4.43 -4.51 -15.39
N PRO A 148 4.81 -3.35 -15.98
CA PRO A 148 4.70 -2.07 -15.29
C PRO A 148 3.23 -1.69 -15.02
N PRO A 149 2.96 -0.92 -13.94
CA PRO A 149 1.66 -0.27 -13.73
C PRO A 149 1.25 0.56 -14.94
N ASP A 150 -0.05 0.76 -15.14
CA ASP A 150 -0.58 1.46 -16.32
C ASP A 150 0.06 2.85 -16.49
N ASN A 151 0.25 3.59 -15.39
CA ASN A 151 0.87 4.92 -15.40
C ASN A 151 2.40 4.91 -15.59
N ALA A 152 3.05 3.75 -15.59
CA ALA A 152 4.49 3.58 -15.80
C ALA A 152 4.85 2.99 -17.18
N ALA A 153 3.88 2.39 -17.87
CA ALA A 153 4.11 1.61 -19.09
C ALA A 153 4.82 2.38 -20.21
N GLU A 154 4.42 3.63 -20.49
CA GLU A 154 5.03 4.43 -21.57
C GLU A 154 6.50 4.78 -21.27
N LEU A 155 6.82 5.09 -20.02
CA LEU A 155 8.20 5.41 -19.62
C LEU A 155 9.08 4.16 -19.66
N HIS A 156 8.56 3.02 -19.19
CA HIS A 156 9.25 1.73 -19.26
C HIS A 156 9.55 1.33 -20.71
N GLU A 157 8.57 1.41 -21.60
CA GLU A 157 8.75 1.14 -23.04
C GLU A 157 9.77 2.09 -23.68
N PHE A 158 9.70 3.39 -23.36
CA PHE A 158 10.62 4.38 -23.88
C PHE A 158 12.08 4.10 -23.52
N LEU A 159 12.35 3.71 -22.26
CA LEU A 159 13.69 3.40 -21.77
C LEU A 159 14.26 2.13 -22.42
N HIS A 160 13.42 1.15 -22.74
CA HIS A 160 13.83 -0.07 -23.45
C HIS A 160 13.92 0.13 -24.98
N GLY A 161 13.36 1.22 -25.49
CA GLY A 161 13.38 1.56 -26.91
C GLY A 161 14.70 2.16 -27.41
N ARG A 162 14.88 2.14 -28.74
CA ARG A 162 16.06 2.70 -29.43
C ARG A 162 16.24 4.22 -29.27
N LYS A 163 15.23 4.92 -28.77
CA LYS A 163 15.20 6.38 -28.58
C LYS A 163 15.61 6.80 -27.17
N ALA A 164 15.91 5.86 -26.28
CA ALA A 164 16.37 6.14 -24.93
C ALA A 164 17.66 6.99 -24.96
N PRO A 165 17.71 8.13 -24.23
CA PRO A 165 18.90 8.95 -24.17
C PRO A 165 19.97 8.28 -23.29
N LYS A 166 21.24 8.65 -23.51
CA LYS A 166 22.28 8.44 -22.50
C LYS A 166 21.98 9.30 -21.27
N LEU A 167 22.26 8.75 -20.09
CA LEU A 167 21.99 9.35 -18.78
C LEU A 167 23.28 9.62 -18.00
N GLU A 168 24.38 9.87 -18.72
CA GLU A 168 25.67 10.26 -18.12
C GLU A 168 25.48 11.52 -17.25
N GLY A 169 25.83 11.42 -15.97
CA GLY A 169 25.66 12.51 -14.99
C GLY A 169 24.32 12.52 -14.24
N VAL A 170 23.40 11.61 -14.57
CA VAL A 170 22.19 11.38 -13.76
C VAL A 170 22.54 10.41 -12.63
N ARG A 171 22.15 10.73 -11.40
CA ARG A 171 22.23 9.84 -10.25
C ARG A 171 20.88 9.22 -9.95
N PHE A 172 20.81 7.97 -9.49
CA PHE A 172 19.53 7.32 -9.24
C PHE A 172 19.52 6.26 -8.14
N SER A 173 18.32 5.95 -7.67
CA SER A 173 18.00 4.75 -6.89
C SER A 173 16.53 4.35 -7.14
N VAL A 174 16.19 3.08 -6.90
CA VAL A 174 14.88 2.52 -7.18
C VAL A 174 14.34 1.79 -5.95
N LEU A 175 13.09 2.06 -5.59
CA LEU A 175 12.30 1.26 -4.66
C LEU A 175 11.26 0.47 -5.46
N ALA A 176 11.29 -0.85 -5.37
CA ALA A 176 10.42 -1.74 -6.11
C ALA A 176 9.42 -2.39 -5.14
N LEU A 177 8.13 -2.35 -5.47
CA LEU A 177 7.07 -3.00 -4.71
C LEU A 177 6.56 -4.22 -5.50
N GLY A 178 6.45 -5.36 -4.84
CA GLY A 178 5.94 -6.59 -5.44
C GLY A 178 5.37 -7.55 -4.41
N ASP A 179 5.07 -8.77 -4.85
CA ASP A 179 4.65 -9.87 -3.98
C ASP A 179 5.47 -11.12 -4.32
N GLN A 180 6.13 -11.69 -3.32
CA GLN A 180 6.96 -12.90 -3.49
C GLN A 180 6.16 -14.14 -3.91
N THR A 181 4.83 -14.11 -3.85
CA THR A 181 3.97 -15.18 -4.38
C THR A 181 3.88 -15.19 -5.91
N TYR A 182 4.36 -14.15 -6.59
CA TYR A 182 4.42 -14.05 -8.04
C TYR A 182 5.81 -14.43 -8.57
N GLU A 183 5.85 -15.03 -9.76
CA GLU A 183 7.10 -15.41 -10.43
C GLU A 183 8.03 -14.20 -10.66
N PHE A 184 7.45 -13.10 -11.13
CA PHE A 184 8.16 -11.88 -11.52
C PHE A 184 8.23 -10.85 -10.39
N PHE A 185 8.64 -11.28 -9.19
CA PHE A 185 8.77 -10.43 -8.01
C PHE A 185 9.61 -9.17 -8.30
N CYS A 186 9.02 -7.99 -8.11
CA CYS A 186 9.62 -6.66 -8.31
C CYS A 186 10.22 -6.42 -9.72
N GLN A 187 9.75 -7.14 -10.75
CA GLN A 187 10.35 -7.13 -12.09
C GLN A 187 10.40 -5.73 -12.71
N THR A 188 9.36 -4.92 -12.57
CA THR A 188 9.33 -3.55 -13.10
C THR A 188 10.42 -2.69 -12.48
N GLY A 189 10.58 -2.74 -11.16
CA GLY A 189 11.63 -2.00 -10.46
C GLY A 189 13.01 -2.48 -10.87
N ARG A 190 13.21 -3.80 -10.99
CA ARG A 190 14.44 -4.42 -11.52
C ARG A 190 14.76 -3.96 -12.94
N ASP A 191 13.76 -3.83 -13.78
CA ASP A 191 13.92 -3.36 -15.16
C ASP A 191 14.37 -1.91 -15.22
N PHE A 192 13.69 -1.00 -14.49
CA PHE A 192 14.11 0.39 -14.39
C PHE A 192 15.54 0.49 -13.87
N ASP A 193 15.82 -0.23 -12.81
CA ASP A 193 17.09 -0.24 -12.12
C ASP A 193 18.27 -0.66 -13.02
N ARG A 194 18.09 -1.80 -13.71
CA ARG A 194 19.05 -2.29 -14.70
C ARG A 194 19.19 -1.29 -15.84
N LYS A 195 18.06 -0.80 -16.37
CA LYS A 195 18.07 0.00 -17.60
C LYS A 195 18.67 1.38 -17.41
N LEU A 196 18.44 2.03 -16.27
CA LEU A 196 19.07 3.30 -15.93
C LEU A 196 20.60 3.15 -15.86
N GLY A 197 21.09 2.08 -15.23
CA GLY A 197 22.52 1.76 -15.19
C GLY A 197 23.12 1.51 -16.59
N GLU A 198 22.44 0.72 -17.43
CA GLU A 198 22.86 0.48 -18.83
C GLU A 198 22.96 1.78 -19.66
N LEU A 199 22.11 2.76 -19.37
CA LEU A 199 22.10 4.07 -20.04
C LEU A 199 23.15 5.05 -19.49
N GLY A 200 23.92 4.66 -18.47
CA GLY A 200 25.04 5.41 -17.92
C GLY A 200 24.73 6.27 -16.69
N ALA A 201 23.57 6.10 -16.07
CA ALA A 201 23.26 6.74 -14.80
C ALA A 201 24.04 6.09 -13.64
N GLU A 202 24.37 6.87 -12.60
CA GLU A 202 25.10 6.43 -11.41
C GLU A 202 24.14 6.01 -10.30
N ARG A 203 24.29 4.80 -9.78
CA ARG A 203 23.51 4.30 -8.65
C ARG A 203 24.06 4.86 -7.33
N ILE A 204 23.28 5.65 -6.61
CA ILE A 204 23.70 6.23 -5.32
C ILE A 204 23.36 5.33 -4.12
N TYR A 205 22.34 4.50 -4.27
CA TYR A 205 21.96 3.49 -3.31
C TYR A 205 21.33 2.31 -4.04
N ASP A 206 21.56 1.10 -3.53
CA ASP A 206 21.06 -0.12 -4.13
C ASP A 206 19.52 -0.15 -4.16
N ARG A 207 18.99 -0.84 -5.17
CA ARG A 207 17.56 -1.07 -5.27
C ARG A 207 17.11 -1.93 -4.09
N VAL A 208 15.95 -1.59 -3.53
CA VAL A 208 15.27 -2.42 -2.53
C VAL A 208 14.01 -3.01 -3.17
N ASP A 209 13.87 -4.33 -3.04
CA ASP A 209 12.72 -5.11 -3.53
C ASP A 209 11.81 -5.42 -2.32
N CYS A 210 10.70 -4.71 -2.19
CA CYS A 210 9.74 -4.86 -1.09
C CYS A 210 8.66 -5.90 -1.41
N ASP A 211 8.31 -6.72 -0.42
CA ASP A 211 7.12 -7.60 -0.46
C ASP A 211 5.84 -6.81 -0.05
N VAL A 212 4.69 -7.48 0.09
CA VAL A 212 3.39 -6.87 0.43
C VAL A 212 3.46 -6.03 1.71
N ASP A 213 4.31 -6.40 2.66
CA ASP A 213 4.62 -5.68 3.89
C ASP A 213 5.76 -4.67 3.74
N TYR A 214 5.72 -3.89 2.66
CA TYR A 214 6.80 -3.01 2.19
C TYR A 214 7.21 -1.86 3.12
N GLU A 215 6.42 -1.50 4.13
CA GLU A 215 6.60 -0.22 4.83
C GLU A 215 7.99 -0.08 5.46
N GLU A 216 8.48 -1.12 6.12
CA GLU A 216 9.76 -1.10 6.82
C GLU A 216 10.95 -1.00 5.84
N ASP A 217 10.92 -1.78 4.77
CA ASP A 217 11.94 -1.76 3.71
C ASP A 217 11.96 -0.41 2.98
N ALA A 218 10.78 0.14 2.70
CA ALA A 218 10.63 1.46 2.10
C ALA A 218 11.22 2.55 3.00
N GLU A 219 10.98 2.49 4.31
CA GLU A 219 11.56 3.41 5.29
C GLU A 219 13.08 3.32 5.34
N LYS A 220 13.62 2.10 5.41
CA LYS A 220 15.07 1.83 5.39
C LYS A 220 15.69 2.39 4.09
N TRP A 221 15.07 2.15 2.94
CA TRP A 221 15.52 2.69 1.65
C TRP A 221 15.51 4.22 1.63
N MET A 222 14.39 4.86 2.00
CA MET A 222 14.26 6.33 2.00
C MET A 222 15.34 6.98 2.88
N ALA A 223 15.56 6.46 4.08
CA ALA A 223 16.58 6.95 5.00
C ALA A 223 17.99 6.81 4.42
N ASN A 224 18.31 5.67 3.81
CA ASN A 224 19.63 5.43 3.22
C ASN A 224 19.87 6.26 1.96
N VAL A 225 18.85 6.49 1.14
CA VAL A 225 18.94 7.39 -0.01
C VAL A 225 19.20 8.82 0.46
N ILE A 226 18.48 9.33 1.47
CA ILE A 226 18.73 10.66 2.06
C ILE A 226 20.19 10.78 2.48
N ASN A 227 20.71 9.79 3.22
CA ASN A 227 22.10 9.77 3.65
C ASN A 227 23.08 9.77 2.45
N ALA A 228 22.78 9.03 1.38
CA ALA A 228 23.62 8.98 0.19
C ALA A 228 23.60 10.27 -0.64
N ILE A 229 22.51 11.05 -0.57
CA ILE A 229 22.40 12.37 -1.22
C ILE A 229 23.30 13.38 -0.49
N ASP A 230 23.25 13.38 0.84
CA ASP A 230 23.88 14.39 1.69
C ASP A 230 25.34 14.07 2.05
N THR A 231 25.82 12.86 1.80
CA THR A 231 27.21 12.42 2.09
C THR A 231 27.90 11.76 0.89
N ALA A 232 29.09 12.25 0.52
CA ALA A 232 30.13 11.43 -0.11
C ALA A 232 31.05 10.84 1.00
N PRO A 233 31.70 9.68 0.79
CA PRO A 233 31.73 8.59 1.77
C PRO A 233 32.69 8.84 2.94
N GLU A 234 32.21 8.61 4.18
CA GLU A 234 32.62 7.48 5.02
C GLU A 234 31.83 7.49 6.33
N GLY A 235 31.17 6.36 6.61
CA GLY A 235 30.79 5.83 7.91
C GLY A 235 30.36 6.78 9.02
N THR A 236 29.05 6.89 9.26
CA THR A 236 28.50 6.76 10.62
C THR A 236 27.04 6.34 10.53
N GLN A 237 26.72 5.14 11.03
CA GLN A 237 25.35 4.76 11.38
C GLN A 237 24.82 5.78 12.40
N ASN A 238 23.59 6.28 12.25
CA ASN A 238 22.89 6.88 13.40
C ASN A 238 21.37 6.85 13.25
N GLU A 239 20.75 6.29 14.30
CA GLU A 239 19.34 5.99 14.54
C GLU A 239 18.39 7.21 14.57
N GLN A 240 18.86 8.43 14.31
CA GLN A 240 18.05 9.63 14.49
C GLN A 240 17.00 9.85 13.41
N VAL A 241 17.28 9.49 12.15
CA VAL A 241 16.33 9.67 11.03
C VAL A 241 15.12 8.73 11.15
N VAL A 242 15.33 7.53 11.72
CA VAL A 242 14.28 6.54 12.02
C VAL A 242 13.26 7.08 13.03
N SER A 243 13.68 7.97 13.93
CA SER A 243 12.84 8.45 15.04
C SER A 243 11.80 9.50 14.63
N GLU A 244 12.01 10.21 13.52
CA GLU A 244 11.13 11.28 13.04
C GLU A 244 10.08 10.77 12.04
N SER A 245 10.40 9.74 11.24
CA SER A 245 9.43 9.09 10.36
C SER A 245 8.44 8.18 11.11
N ILE A 246 8.87 7.50 12.19
CA ILE A 246 7.94 6.81 13.11
C ILE A 246 6.96 7.82 13.72
N LYS A 247 7.33 9.09 13.90
CA LYS A 247 6.39 10.13 14.34
C LYS A 247 5.40 10.53 13.25
N SER A 248 5.80 10.58 11.98
CA SER A 248 4.90 10.85 10.84
C SER A 248 3.97 9.66 10.51
N ALA A 249 4.45 8.42 10.61
CA ALA A 249 3.58 7.23 10.56
C ALA A 249 2.62 7.15 11.76
N LYS A 250 2.96 7.80 12.87
CA LYS A 250 2.07 8.05 14.03
C LYS A 250 1.09 9.23 13.81
N GLU A 251 1.15 9.97 12.69
CA GLU A 251 0.20 11.06 12.41
C GLU A 251 -1.11 10.57 11.79
N LYS A 252 -1.13 9.42 11.11
CA LYS A 252 -2.41 8.73 10.83
C LYS A 252 -2.91 8.09 12.12
N LYS A 253 -4.17 8.36 12.46
CA LYS A 253 -4.77 7.86 13.69
C LYS A 253 -4.81 6.32 13.68
N PHE A 254 -5.08 5.73 12.52
CA PHE A 254 -5.03 4.29 12.31
C PHE A 254 -4.18 3.91 11.11
N SER A 255 -3.39 2.84 11.26
CA SER A 255 -2.44 2.36 10.25
C SER A 255 -2.17 0.86 10.47
N LYS A 256 -1.35 0.25 9.63
CA LYS A 256 -0.92 -1.15 9.81
C LYS A 256 -0.25 -1.39 11.18
N SER A 257 0.58 -0.46 11.65
CA SER A 257 1.27 -0.56 12.94
C SER A 257 0.42 -0.09 14.13
N ASN A 258 -0.72 0.54 13.87
CA ASN A 258 -1.70 0.93 14.87
C ASN A 258 -3.12 0.74 14.31
N PRO A 259 -3.59 -0.50 14.13
CA PRO A 259 -4.88 -0.76 13.50
C PRO A 259 -6.02 -0.39 14.45
N TYR A 260 -7.14 0.00 13.86
CA TYR A 260 -8.38 0.21 14.59
C TYR A 260 -9.04 -1.14 14.88
N GLN A 261 -9.42 -1.38 16.13
CA GLN A 261 -10.16 -2.58 16.53
C GLN A 261 -11.66 -2.33 16.29
N ALA A 262 -12.15 -2.71 15.12
CA ALA A 262 -13.54 -2.47 14.75
C ALA A 262 -14.45 -3.61 15.20
N GLU A 263 -15.55 -3.26 15.85
CA GLU A 263 -16.63 -4.20 16.15
C GLU A 263 -17.34 -4.60 14.86
N VAL A 264 -17.57 -5.90 14.69
CA VAL A 264 -18.37 -6.45 13.61
C VAL A 264 -19.84 -6.30 13.97
N LEU A 265 -20.59 -5.53 13.18
CA LEU A 265 -22.02 -5.30 13.38
C LEU A 265 -22.85 -6.44 12.76
N GLU A 266 -22.51 -6.82 11.53
CA GLU A 266 -23.22 -7.85 10.78
C GLU A 266 -22.25 -8.73 10.01
N ASN A 267 -22.61 -10.01 9.85
CA ASN A 267 -21.89 -10.98 9.02
C ASN A 267 -22.90 -11.95 8.39
N ILE A 268 -23.29 -11.64 7.16
CA ILE A 268 -24.43 -12.27 6.50
C ILE A 268 -23.95 -13.02 5.25
N ASN A 269 -24.31 -14.30 5.12
CA ASN A 269 -24.14 -14.99 3.85
C ASN A 269 -25.18 -14.51 2.83
N LEU A 270 -24.70 -13.89 1.75
CA LEU A 270 -25.51 -13.37 0.65
C LEU A 270 -25.99 -14.47 -0.30
N ASN A 271 -25.33 -15.64 -0.29
CA ASN A 271 -25.73 -16.73 -1.15
C ASN A 271 -26.99 -17.44 -0.61
N GLY A 272 -27.88 -17.79 -1.53
CA GLY A 272 -29.07 -18.56 -1.26
C GLY A 272 -28.76 -20.01 -0.86
N ARG A 273 -29.72 -20.64 -0.19
CA ARG A 273 -29.60 -22.03 0.27
C ARG A 273 -29.29 -22.96 -0.90
N GLY A 274 -28.23 -23.76 -0.76
CA GLY A 274 -27.80 -24.74 -1.75
C GLY A 274 -26.78 -24.22 -2.76
N SER A 275 -26.35 -22.95 -2.64
CA SER A 275 -25.16 -22.49 -3.36
C SER A 275 -23.93 -23.33 -2.99
N ASN A 276 -23.05 -23.53 -3.96
CA ASN A 276 -21.69 -24.04 -3.76
C ASN A 276 -20.67 -22.93 -3.47
N LYS A 277 -21.12 -21.67 -3.43
CA LYS A 277 -20.36 -20.49 -3.04
C LYS A 277 -20.80 -20.01 -1.67
N GLU A 278 -19.95 -19.20 -1.08
CA GLU A 278 -20.26 -18.45 0.12
C GLU A 278 -19.61 -17.06 0.02
N THR A 279 -20.46 -16.05 0.02
CA THR A 279 -20.09 -14.65 -0.13
C THR A 279 -20.71 -13.91 1.04
N ARG A 280 -19.88 -13.37 1.92
CA ARG A 280 -20.29 -12.69 3.13
C ARG A 280 -20.38 -11.18 2.88
N HIS A 281 -21.46 -10.58 3.34
CA HIS A 281 -21.55 -9.16 3.62
C HIS A 281 -21.13 -8.93 5.06
N ILE A 282 -20.21 -8.00 5.28
CA ILE A 282 -19.67 -7.72 6.61
C ILE A 282 -19.72 -6.23 6.85
N GLU A 283 -20.24 -5.86 8.01
CA GLU A 283 -20.38 -4.47 8.44
C GLU A 283 -19.51 -4.25 9.69
N PHE A 284 -18.73 -3.18 9.71
CA PHE A 284 -17.90 -2.78 10.83
C PHE A 284 -18.32 -1.43 11.37
N LEU A 285 -18.33 -1.29 12.70
CA LEU A 285 -18.59 -0.02 13.37
C LEU A 285 -17.36 0.88 13.32
N LEU A 286 -17.54 2.12 12.86
CA LEU A 286 -16.52 3.18 12.81
C LEU A 286 -16.69 4.24 13.92
N ASP A 287 -17.09 3.82 15.13
CA ASP A 287 -17.25 4.76 16.24
C ASP A 287 -15.92 5.44 16.61
N ASN A 288 -15.94 6.78 16.66
CA ASN A 288 -14.75 7.59 16.86
C ASN A 288 -13.60 7.24 15.90
N PHE A 289 -13.85 6.71 14.70
CA PHE A 289 -12.79 6.43 13.74
C PHE A 289 -12.09 7.73 13.33
N GLY A 290 -12.89 8.76 12.99
CA GLY A 290 -12.39 10.12 12.77
C GLY A 290 -11.68 10.33 11.43
N GLU A 291 -11.78 9.35 10.52
CA GLU A 291 -11.37 9.47 9.12
C GLU A 291 -12.57 9.10 8.24
N GLU A 292 -12.88 9.94 7.25
CA GLU A 292 -13.88 9.61 6.24
C GLU A 292 -13.30 8.61 5.24
N TYR A 293 -14.13 7.96 4.43
CA TYR A 293 -13.68 7.22 3.25
C TYR A 293 -14.53 7.60 2.03
N GLU A 294 -14.00 7.33 0.84
CA GLU A 294 -14.67 7.61 -0.42
C GLU A 294 -14.99 6.31 -1.15
N VAL A 295 -16.00 6.37 -2.02
CA VAL A 295 -16.31 5.27 -2.93
C VAL A 295 -15.07 4.91 -3.76
N GLY A 296 -14.72 3.63 -3.76
CA GLY A 296 -13.54 3.07 -4.43
C GLY A 296 -12.33 2.89 -3.52
N ASP A 297 -12.35 3.42 -2.29
CA ASP A 297 -11.33 3.11 -1.29
C ASP A 297 -11.44 1.64 -0.80
N CYS A 298 -10.36 1.16 -0.17
CA CYS A 298 -10.26 -0.20 0.34
C CYS A 298 -10.24 -0.22 1.86
N LEU A 299 -10.87 -1.24 2.44
CA LEU A 299 -10.70 -1.62 3.83
C LEU A 299 -9.60 -2.66 3.91
N VAL A 300 -8.61 -2.43 4.76
CA VAL A 300 -7.51 -3.37 4.97
C VAL A 300 -7.71 -4.08 6.29
N VAL A 301 -7.73 -5.41 6.26
CA VAL A 301 -7.93 -6.29 7.40
C VAL A 301 -6.62 -6.98 7.74
N LEU A 302 -6.25 -6.99 9.02
CA LEU A 302 -5.15 -7.80 9.53
C LEU A 302 -5.72 -9.16 9.98
N PRO A 303 -5.49 -10.23 9.20
CA PRO A 303 -6.12 -11.51 9.49
C PRO A 303 -5.36 -12.29 10.57
N GLN A 304 -5.94 -13.42 10.97
CA GLN A 304 -5.28 -14.41 11.81
C GLN A 304 -5.31 -15.76 11.12
N ASN A 305 -4.22 -16.53 11.24
CA ASN A 305 -4.20 -17.93 10.81
C ASN A 305 -5.26 -18.75 11.55
N ASP A 306 -5.63 -19.89 10.96
CA ASP A 306 -6.57 -20.82 11.56
C ASP A 306 -5.91 -21.50 12.78
N PRO A 307 -6.48 -21.40 14.00
CA PRO A 307 -5.94 -22.06 15.18
C PRO A 307 -5.73 -23.56 14.97
N ALA A 308 -6.60 -24.23 14.22
CA ALA A 308 -6.43 -25.66 13.94
C ALA A 308 -5.19 -25.94 13.07
N LEU A 309 -4.81 -25.02 12.19
CA LEU A 309 -3.60 -25.13 11.37
C LEU A 309 -2.35 -24.83 12.21
N VAL A 310 -2.43 -23.83 13.09
CA VAL A 310 -1.36 -23.50 14.05
C VAL A 310 -1.09 -24.70 14.98
N ASP A 311 -2.13 -25.27 15.57
CA ASP A 311 -2.05 -26.48 16.41
C ASP A 311 -1.43 -27.65 15.65
N LEU A 312 -1.84 -27.85 14.39
CA LEU A 312 -1.30 -28.91 13.55
C LEU A 312 0.20 -28.70 13.30
N LEU A 313 0.65 -27.48 13.02
CA LEU A 313 2.06 -27.17 12.80
C LEU A 313 2.88 -27.39 14.08
N ILE A 314 2.44 -26.84 15.21
CA ILE A 314 3.13 -26.98 16.51
C ILE A 314 3.24 -28.46 16.91
N SER A 315 2.15 -29.21 16.76
CA SER A 315 2.14 -30.64 17.09
C SER A 315 2.97 -31.50 16.12
N THR A 316 3.11 -31.10 14.86
CA THR A 316 3.94 -31.80 13.85
C THR A 316 5.42 -31.74 14.22
N LEU A 317 5.88 -30.61 14.75
CA LEU A 317 7.28 -30.40 15.13
C LEU A 317 7.56 -30.65 16.61
N GLY A 318 6.52 -30.87 17.41
CA GLY A 318 6.63 -31.17 18.84
C GLY A 318 7.12 -29.97 19.67
N TRP A 319 6.79 -28.76 19.24
CA TRP A 319 7.21 -27.52 19.90
C TRP A 319 6.29 -27.13 21.06
N ASP A 320 6.78 -26.27 21.96
CA ASP A 320 6.02 -25.71 23.07
C ASP A 320 5.29 -24.43 22.61
N PRO A 321 3.95 -24.36 22.63
CA PRO A 321 3.21 -23.18 22.17
C PRO A 321 3.55 -21.89 22.94
N GLU A 322 3.99 -21.99 24.20
CA GLU A 322 4.31 -20.86 25.06
C GLU A 322 5.77 -20.38 24.94
N GLU A 323 6.59 -21.10 24.16
CA GLU A 323 7.99 -20.74 23.93
C GLU A 323 8.09 -19.36 23.28
N GLN A 324 9.02 -18.53 23.78
CA GLN A 324 9.22 -17.19 23.23
C GLN A 324 10.12 -17.26 22.00
N VAL A 325 9.58 -16.82 20.86
CA VAL A 325 10.29 -16.80 19.58
C VAL A 325 10.52 -15.37 19.12
N GLN A 326 11.65 -15.15 18.45
CA GLN A 326 11.94 -13.88 17.79
C GLN A 326 11.06 -13.73 16.55
N ILE A 327 10.55 -12.52 16.31
CA ILE A 327 9.63 -12.22 15.20
C ILE A 327 10.15 -11.11 14.26
N SER A 328 11.25 -10.44 14.63
CA SER A 328 11.87 -9.35 13.86
C SER A 328 13.38 -9.34 14.04
N ASP A 329 14.13 -8.71 13.13
CA ASP A 329 15.59 -8.54 13.25
C ASP A 329 15.96 -7.65 14.45
N GLU A 330 15.05 -6.78 14.87
CA GLU A 330 15.18 -5.87 16.01
C GLU A 330 15.05 -6.60 17.36
N GLY A 331 14.70 -7.88 17.35
CA GLY A 331 14.64 -8.74 18.53
C GLY A 331 13.29 -8.70 19.25
N ASP A 332 12.21 -8.26 18.60
CA ASP A 332 10.86 -8.39 19.14
C ASP A 332 10.50 -9.88 19.30
N THR A 333 9.72 -10.20 20.33
CA THR A 333 9.37 -11.58 20.68
C THR A 333 7.88 -11.75 20.95
N LEU A 334 7.35 -12.94 20.64
CA LEU A 334 6.00 -13.39 20.97
C LEU A 334 6.04 -14.86 21.43
N SER A 335 4.95 -15.36 22.01
CA SER A 335 4.78 -16.82 22.13
C SER A 335 4.74 -17.45 20.73
N LEU A 336 5.18 -18.69 20.61
CA LEU A 336 5.14 -19.43 19.35
C LEU A 336 3.71 -19.49 18.77
N GLU A 337 2.71 -19.72 19.63
CA GLU A 337 1.30 -19.72 19.21
C GLU A 337 0.87 -18.36 18.66
N ASP A 338 1.17 -17.25 19.34
CA ASP A 338 0.80 -15.90 18.87
C ASP A 338 1.56 -15.49 17.60
N ALA A 339 2.84 -15.87 17.50
CA ALA A 339 3.67 -15.63 16.33
C ALA A 339 3.11 -16.35 15.10
N LEU A 340 2.74 -17.62 15.23
CA LEU A 340 2.13 -18.39 14.14
C LEU A 340 0.69 -17.96 13.87
N THR A 341 -0.04 -17.43 14.86
CA THR A 341 -1.43 -17.00 14.69
C THR A 341 -1.54 -15.65 13.98
N THR A 342 -0.72 -14.68 14.38
CA THR A 342 -0.90 -13.27 13.95
C THR A 342 0.26 -12.70 13.14
N HIS A 343 1.46 -13.28 13.22
CA HIS A 343 2.66 -12.65 12.70
C HIS A 343 3.21 -13.33 11.44
N PHE A 344 3.28 -14.65 11.38
CA PHE A 344 3.89 -15.36 10.24
C PHE A 344 2.88 -15.84 9.19
N GLU A 345 3.26 -15.78 7.91
CA GLU A 345 2.52 -16.45 6.82
C GLU A 345 2.92 -17.93 6.76
N ILE A 346 1.97 -18.81 7.04
CA ILE A 346 2.19 -20.27 7.07
C ILE A 346 1.38 -21.02 6.00
N THR A 347 0.49 -20.32 5.27
CA THR A 347 -0.47 -20.93 4.34
C THR A 347 -0.04 -20.91 2.88
N LYS A 348 1.04 -20.17 2.56
CA LYS A 348 1.61 -20.09 1.21
C LYS A 348 3.12 -20.33 1.25
N LEU A 349 3.59 -21.14 0.31
CA LEU A 349 5.01 -21.22 -0.02
C LEU A 349 5.39 -20.17 -1.07
N THR A 350 6.57 -19.59 -0.92
CA THR A 350 7.17 -18.69 -1.92
C THR A 350 8.50 -19.26 -2.39
N LYS A 351 8.98 -18.80 -3.54
CA LYS A 351 10.30 -19.18 -4.04
C LYS A 351 11.42 -18.82 -3.05
N PRO A 352 11.48 -17.60 -2.47
CA PRO A 352 12.45 -17.29 -1.43
C PRO A 352 12.37 -18.21 -0.22
N LEU A 353 11.16 -18.55 0.25
CA LEU A 353 10.98 -19.47 1.37
C LEU A 353 11.58 -20.85 1.07
N LEU A 354 11.33 -21.43 -0.11
CA LEU A 354 11.90 -22.74 -0.47
C LEU A 354 13.44 -22.72 -0.53
N ILE A 355 14.04 -21.67 -1.10
CA ILE A 355 15.49 -21.53 -1.18
C ILE A 355 16.11 -21.40 0.22
N ASN A 356 15.48 -20.60 1.08
CA ASN A 356 15.91 -20.45 2.47
C ASN A 356 15.72 -21.74 3.27
N ALA A 357 14.60 -22.45 3.06
CA ALA A 357 14.35 -23.76 3.67
C ALA A 357 15.41 -24.78 3.26
N ALA A 358 15.79 -24.84 1.97
CA ALA A 358 16.83 -25.74 1.49
C ALA A 358 18.18 -25.52 2.23
N SER A 359 18.53 -24.24 2.43
CA SER A 359 19.74 -23.85 3.16
C SER A 359 19.68 -24.17 4.65
N LEU A 360 18.49 -24.10 5.26
CA LEU A 360 18.28 -24.32 6.69
C LEU A 360 18.08 -25.79 7.06
N PHE A 361 17.37 -26.55 6.22
CA PHE A 361 16.87 -27.89 6.56
C PHE A 361 17.97 -28.97 6.55
N ASP A 362 19.13 -28.66 5.94
CA ASP A 362 20.22 -29.60 5.66
C ASP A 362 19.72 -30.88 4.95
N ASN A 363 18.80 -30.70 3.98
CA ASN A 363 18.17 -31.77 3.24
C ASN A 363 18.71 -31.82 1.80
N ASP A 364 19.49 -32.85 1.47
CA ASP A 364 20.13 -33.02 0.15
C ASP A 364 19.12 -33.03 -1.01
N GLU A 365 17.94 -33.65 -0.81
CA GLU A 365 16.92 -33.71 -1.86
C GLU A 365 16.32 -32.32 -2.11
N LEU A 366 15.96 -31.59 -1.05
CA LEU A 366 15.45 -30.23 -1.20
C LEU A 366 16.47 -29.32 -1.87
N ASN A 367 17.75 -29.41 -1.48
CA ASN A 367 18.85 -28.66 -2.08
C ASN A 367 19.00 -28.90 -3.59
N GLU A 368 18.90 -30.16 -4.04
CA GLU A 368 18.93 -30.47 -5.48
C GLU A 368 17.68 -29.92 -6.20
N LYS A 369 16.50 -30.06 -5.58
CA LYS A 369 15.22 -29.68 -6.19
C LYS A 369 15.09 -28.18 -6.41
N VAL A 370 15.56 -27.35 -5.49
CA VAL A 370 15.46 -25.88 -5.60
C VAL A 370 16.40 -25.28 -6.67
N GLU A 371 17.32 -26.07 -7.25
CA GLU A 371 18.07 -25.63 -8.43
C GLU A 371 17.19 -25.56 -9.70
N ASP A 372 16.08 -26.31 -9.72
CA ASP A 372 15.11 -26.33 -10.81
C ASP A 372 13.96 -25.33 -10.58
N ASN A 373 13.98 -24.22 -11.32
CA ASN A 373 12.94 -23.20 -11.23
C ASN A 373 11.55 -23.71 -11.67
N GLU A 374 11.46 -24.62 -12.65
CA GLU A 374 10.17 -25.17 -13.07
C GLU A 374 9.57 -26.04 -11.96
N TRP A 375 10.42 -26.81 -11.27
CA TRP A 375 10.01 -27.57 -10.10
C TRP A 375 9.52 -26.65 -8.98
N ILE A 376 10.24 -25.57 -8.65
CA ILE A 376 9.81 -24.60 -7.63
C ILE A 376 8.40 -24.09 -7.93
N GLN A 377 8.15 -23.60 -9.15
CA GLN A 377 6.86 -23.04 -9.52
C GLN A 377 5.72 -24.07 -9.40
N SER A 378 5.97 -25.30 -9.84
CA SER A 378 4.99 -26.38 -9.70
C SER A 378 4.81 -26.84 -8.25
N TYR A 379 5.85 -26.77 -7.41
CA TYR A 379 5.81 -27.25 -6.05
C TYR A 379 5.05 -26.29 -5.13
N ILE A 380 5.26 -24.98 -5.24
CA ILE A 380 4.58 -23.98 -4.39
C ILE A 380 3.06 -23.93 -4.64
N GLU A 381 2.59 -24.34 -5.81
CA GLU A 381 1.18 -24.25 -6.17
C GLU A 381 0.30 -25.12 -5.26
N GLY A 382 -0.52 -24.45 -4.44
CA GLY A 382 -1.48 -25.08 -3.54
C GLY A 382 -0.88 -25.78 -2.32
N ARG A 383 0.43 -25.60 -2.05
CA ARG A 383 1.12 -26.12 -0.85
C ARG A 383 1.32 -25.04 0.20
N ASP A 384 1.38 -25.47 1.45
CA ASP A 384 1.69 -24.65 2.63
C ASP A 384 2.92 -25.20 3.38
N LEU A 385 3.30 -24.55 4.49
CA LEU A 385 4.48 -24.94 5.28
C LEU A 385 4.44 -26.38 5.78
N ILE A 386 3.26 -26.91 6.11
CA ILE A 386 3.11 -28.29 6.60
C ILE A 386 3.38 -29.29 5.48
N ASP A 387 3.05 -28.98 4.22
CA ASP A 387 3.42 -29.86 3.10
C ASP A 387 4.94 -29.92 2.95
N LEU A 388 5.60 -28.77 3.02
CA LEU A 388 7.07 -28.68 2.92
C LEU A 388 7.75 -29.53 4.01
N LEU A 389 7.27 -29.43 5.25
CA LEU A 389 7.81 -30.17 6.39
C LEU A 389 7.53 -31.68 6.31
N ASN A 390 6.40 -32.09 5.72
CA ASN A 390 6.08 -33.50 5.53
C ASN A 390 6.83 -34.13 4.35
N ASP A 391 7.08 -33.36 3.29
CA ASP A 391 7.79 -33.83 2.10
C ASP A 391 9.31 -33.85 2.33
N PHE A 392 9.83 -32.94 3.17
CA PHE A 392 11.26 -32.79 3.47
C PHE A 392 11.51 -32.70 4.97
N ASP A 393 11.80 -33.84 5.58
CA ASP A 393 12.14 -33.93 7.00
C ASP A 393 13.34 -33.04 7.35
N THR A 394 13.26 -32.39 8.50
CA THR A 394 14.37 -31.65 9.10
C THR A 394 14.28 -31.64 10.63
N THR A 395 15.44 -31.61 11.29
CA THR A 395 15.57 -31.33 12.74
C THR A 395 16.22 -29.98 13.01
N GLU A 396 16.69 -29.28 11.97
CA GLU A 396 17.44 -28.03 12.08
C GLU A 396 16.52 -26.81 12.19
N LEU A 397 15.27 -26.94 11.73
CA LEU A 397 14.26 -25.93 11.98
C LEU A 397 13.89 -25.92 13.47
N GLN A 398 14.25 -24.84 14.15
CA GLN A 398 13.89 -24.56 15.54
C GLN A 398 12.99 -23.31 15.60
N PRO A 399 12.14 -23.18 16.64
CA PRO A 399 11.22 -22.05 16.77
C PRO A 399 11.91 -20.68 16.67
N GLU A 400 13.11 -20.53 17.22
CA GLU A 400 13.88 -19.29 17.18
C GLU A 400 14.30 -18.85 15.78
N ASN A 401 14.35 -19.77 14.81
CA ASN A 401 14.79 -19.48 13.43
C ASN A 401 13.61 -19.19 12.49
N LEU A 402 12.37 -19.24 12.97
CA LEU A 402 11.18 -19.02 12.14
C LEU A 402 11.18 -17.66 11.44
N TYR A 403 11.63 -16.60 12.11
CA TYR A 403 11.67 -15.25 11.52
C TYR A 403 12.63 -15.10 10.34
N GLN A 404 13.62 -16.00 10.21
CA GLN A 404 14.54 -16.01 9.08
C GLN A 404 13.94 -16.73 7.86
N LEU A 405 12.95 -17.61 8.10
CA LEU A 405 12.33 -18.45 7.07
C LEU A 405 10.99 -17.88 6.59
N LEU A 406 10.15 -17.45 7.53
CA LEU A 406 8.77 -17.03 7.27
C LEU A 406 8.66 -15.51 7.15
N ARG A 407 7.97 -15.06 6.10
CA ARG A 407 7.57 -13.65 5.96
C ARG A 407 6.44 -13.30 6.93
N LYS A 408 6.23 -12.01 7.16
CA LYS A 408 5.09 -11.52 7.93
C LYS A 408 3.78 -11.85 7.21
N LEU A 409 2.73 -12.11 7.98
CA LEU A 409 1.38 -12.39 7.51
C LEU A 409 0.84 -11.13 6.82
N PRO A 410 0.60 -11.15 5.50
CA PRO A 410 0.17 -9.95 4.81
C PRO A 410 -1.24 -9.55 5.22
N PRO A 411 -1.56 -8.24 5.29
CA PRO A 411 -2.95 -7.81 5.42
C PRO A 411 -3.74 -8.18 4.15
N ARG A 412 -5.07 -8.22 4.25
CA ARG A 412 -5.97 -8.45 3.11
C ARG A 412 -6.79 -7.19 2.82
N GLU A 413 -6.75 -6.74 1.58
CA GLU A 413 -7.49 -5.58 1.11
C GLU A 413 -8.83 -6.00 0.53
N TYR A 414 -9.88 -5.25 0.85
CA TYR A 414 -11.23 -5.45 0.33
C TYR A 414 -11.79 -4.13 -0.18
N SER A 415 -12.30 -4.10 -1.42
CA SER A 415 -13.01 -2.92 -1.93
C SER A 415 -14.22 -2.63 -1.04
N ILE A 416 -14.34 -1.39 -0.57
CA ILE A 416 -15.44 -1.00 0.31
C ILE A 416 -16.77 -1.05 -0.45
N SER A 417 -17.78 -1.68 0.15
CA SER A 417 -19.12 -1.89 -0.41
C SER A 417 -20.22 -1.03 0.20
N SER A 418 -19.83 0.10 0.82
CA SER A 418 -20.73 1.10 1.40
C SER A 418 -20.30 2.51 1.00
N SER A 419 -21.22 3.48 1.05
CA SER A 419 -20.88 4.91 0.97
C SER A 419 -20.82 5.51 2.37
N TYR A 420 -19.73 6.22 2.68
CA TYR A 420 -19.61 7.00 3.90
C TYR A 420 -20.72 8.05 4.04
N LYS A 421 -21.24 8.56 2.91
CA LYS A 421 -22.34 9.53 2.92
C LYS A 421 -23.66 8.89 3.35
N ALA A 422 -23.88 7.63 3.01
CA ALA A 422 -25.05 6.87 3.43
C ALA A 422 -24.91 6.35 4.87
N LEU A 423 -23.70 5.92 5.22
CA LEU A 423 -23.39 5.19 6.45
C LEU A 423 -22.09 5.74 7.07
N PRO A 424 -22.12 6.91 7.72
CA PRO A 424 -20.90 7.56 8.23
C PRO A 424 -20.27 6.82 9.43
N ASP A 425 -21.07 6.05 10.16
CA ASP A 425 -20.64 5.33 11.36
C ASP A 425 -20.28 3.87 11.06
N GLU A 426 -20.29 3.43 9.80
CA GLU A 426 -20.07 2.04 9.41
C GLU A 426 -19.15 1.95 8.19
N VAL A 427 -18.51 0.79 8.00
CA VAL A 427 -17.87 0.44 6.72
C VAL A 427 -18.17 -1.01 6.38
N HIS A 428 -18.59 -1.23 5.14
CA HIS A 428 -19.00 -2.54 4.66
C HIS A 428 -18.00 -3.13 3.67
N ILE A 429 -17.83 -4.45 3.68
CA ILE A 429 -17.09 -5.21 2.68
C ILE A 429 -17.89 -6.42 2.16
N THR A 430 -17.53 -6.90 0.97
CA THR A 430 -18.11 -8.11 0.36
C THR A 430 -17.02 -9.15 0.13
N VAL A 431 -17.07 -10.27 0.86
CA VAL A 431 -15.98 -11.24 0.95
C VAL A 431 -16.42 -12.59 0.39
N GLY A 432 -15.74 -13.07 -0.66
CA GLY A 432 -15.90 -14.45 -1.13
C GLY A 432 -15.03 -15.41 -0.30
N ALA A 433 -15.64 -16.43 0.30
CA ALA A 433 -14.91 -17.42 1.08
C ALA A 433 -14.10 -18.35 0.17
N VAL A 434 -12.78 -18.37 0.36
CA VAL A 434 -11.86 -19.18 -0.45
C VAL A 434 -11.68 -20.55 0.19
N ARG A 435 -12.11 -21.59 -0.51
CA ARG A 435 -11.91 -22.99 -0.12
C ARG A 435 -11.57 -23.85 -1.33
N TYR A 436 -10.61 -24.73 -1.19
CA TYR A 436 -10.20 -25.65 -2.25
C TYR A 436 -9.54 -26.89 -1.66
N ASN A 437 -9.46 -27.97 -2.44
CA ASN A 437 -8.69 -29.15 -2.05
C ASN A 437 -7.39 -29.16 -2.85
N ALA A 438 -6.25 -29.31 -2.18
CA ALA A 438 -4.95 -29.38 -2.81
C ALA A 438 -4.03 -30.34 -2.04
N HIS A 439 -3.34 -31.21 -2.78
CA HIS A 439 -2.40 -32.20 -2.25
C HIS A 439 -3.00 -33.06 -1.12
N GLY A 440 -4.25 -33.48 -1.28
CA GLY A 440 -4.94 -34.34 -0.32
C GLY A 440 -5.42 -33.67 0.97
N ARG A 441 -5.27 -32.34 1.08
CA ARG A 441 -5.78 -31.55 2.21
C ARG A 441 -6.77 -30.48 1.75
N ASP A 442 -7.74 -30.22 2.58
CA ASP A 442 -8.63 -29.07 2.43
C ASP A 442 -7.88 -27.79 2.81
N ARG A 443 -8.07 -26.74 2.02
CA ARG A 443 -7.41 -25.45 2.15
C ARG A 443 -8.46 -24.36 2.30
N SER A 444 -8.13 -23.40 3.14
CA SER A 444 -8.99 -22.28 3.51
C SER A 444 -8.21 -20.98 3.40
N GLY A 445 -8.78 -19.97 2.76
CA GLY A 445 -8.15 -18.66 2.71
C GLY A 445 -8.20 -17.99 4.08
N VAL A 446 -7.03 -17.60 4.60
CA VAL A 446 -6.81 -17.04 5.95
C VAL A 446 -7.91 -16.07 6.38
N CYS A 447 -8.02 -14.91 5.72
CA CYS A 447 -8.96 -13.85 6.08
C CYS A 447 -10.41 -14.19 5.71
N SER A 448 -10.63 -14.79 4.52
CA SER A 448 -11.98 -15.04 4.02
C SER A 448 -12.74 -16.09 4.84
N VAL A 449 -12.04 -17.11 5.32
CA VAL A 449 -12.62 -18.18 6.15
C VAL A 449 -12.64 -17.78 7.63
N GLN A 450 -11.72 -16.91 8.08
CA GLN A 450 -11.88 -16.21 9.36
C GLN A 450 -13.26 -15.55 9.45
N PHE A 451 -13.65 -14.78 8.43
CA PHE A 451 -14.99 -14.20 8.37
C PHE A 451 -16.10 -15.23 8.20
N ALA A 452 -15.93 -16.26 7.37
CA ALA A 452 -16.99 -17.21 7.13
C ALA A 452 -17.31 -18.09 8.37
N GLU A 453 -16.32 -18.43 9.18
CA GLU A 453 -16.45 -19.50 10.19
C GLU A 453 -16.09 -19.07 11.62
N ARG A 454 -15.23 -18.06 11.80
CA ARG A 454 -14.64 -17.74 13.12
C ARG A 454 -15.08 -16.39 13.70
N ILE A 455 -15.64 -15.50 12.88
CA ILE A 455 -16.08 -14.16 13.29
C ILE A 455 -17.60 -14.06 13.33
N GLN A 456 -18.13 -13.54 14.42
CA GLN A 456 -19.54 -13.28 14.67
C GLN A 456 -19.79 -11.79 14.96
N PRO A 457 -21.04 -11.30 14.80
CA PRO A 457 -21.42 -10.00 15.31
C PRO A 457 -21.04 -9.80 16.79
N GLY A 458 -20.41 -8.67 17.10
CA GLY A 458 -19.85 -8.33 18.41
C GLY A 458 -18.36 -8.62 18.58
N ASP A 459 -17.74 -9.41 17.69
CA ASP A 459 -16.28 -9.61 17.69
C ASP A 459 -15.55 -8.38 17.17
N THR A 460 -14.27 -8.23 17.53
CA THR A 460 -13.41 -7.14 17.05
C THR A 460 -12.39 -7.61 16.04
N VAL A 461 -12.21 -6.85 14.96
CA VAL A 461 -11.23 -7.14 13.92
C VAL A 461 -10.31 -5.92 13.70
N PRO A 462 -8.98 -6.12 13.67
CA PRO A 462 -8.04 -5.04 13.37
C PRO A 462 -8.13 -4.63 11.89
N ILE A 463 -8.49 -3.37 11.66
CA ILE A 463 -8.66 -2.78 10.33
C ILE A 463 -7.95 -1.43 10.20
N TYR A 464 -7.70 -1.00 8.97
CA TYR A 464 -7.41 0.40 8.64
C TYR A 464 -7.89 0.73 7.23
N LEU A 465 -8.08 2.02 6.96
CA LEU A 465 -8.49 2.48 5.63
C LEU A 465 -7.26 2.66 4.72
N LYS A 466 -7.43 2.27 3.46
CA LYS A 466 -6.49 2.58 2.38
C LYS A 466 -7.21 3.35 1.29
N ARG A 467 -6.71 4.55 1.01
CA ARG A 467 -7.21 5.38 -0.09
C ARG A 467 -6.77 4.80 -1.43
N ASN A 468 -7.68 4.76 -2.40
CA ASN A 468 -7.40 4.32 -3.76
C ASN A 468 -7.60 5.50 -4.75
N PRO A 469 -6.59 6.36 -4.97
CA PRO A 469 -6.73 7.53 -5.84
C PRO A 469 -6.94 7.18 -7.33
N ASN A 470 -6.69 5.91 -7.70
CA ASN A 470 -6.74 5.43 -9.08
C ASN A 470 -8.07 4.75 -9.43
N PHE A 471 -8.99 4.61 -8.46
CA PHE A 471 -10.34 4.08 -8.68
C PHE A 471 -11.39 5.02 -8.09
N LYS A 472 -11.66 6.12 -8.81
CA LYS A 472 -12.56 7.21 -8.38
C LYS A 472 -13.70 7.44 -9.35
N PHE A 473 -14.90 7.54 -8.80
CA PHE A 473 -16.13 7.76 -9.54
C PHE A 473 -16.42 9.25 -9.80
N PRO A 474 -17.18 9.61 -10.84
CA PRO A 474 -17.58 10.99 -11.07
C PRO A 474 -18.42 11.52 -9.91
N THR A 475 -18.19 12.77 -9.54
CA THR A 475 -18.91 13.43 -8.43
C THR A 475 -20.19 14.12 -8.88
N ASP A 476 -20.35 14.34 -10.18
CA ASP A 476 -21.57 14.82 -10.83
C ASP A 476 -22.51 13.68 -11.24
N GLY A 477 -23.80 14.00 -11.37
CA GLY A 477 -24.84 13.04 -11.76
C GLY A 477 -25.02 12.87 -13.28
N ASP A 478 -24.40 13.75 -14.08
CA ASP A 478 -24.61 13.85 -15.52
C ASP A 478 -23.68 12.94 -16.33
N THR A 479 -22.47 12.67 -15.81
CA THR A 479 -21.50 11.77 -16.43
C THR A 479 -22.06 10.34 -16.47
N PRO A 480 -22.21 9.73 -17.66
CA PRO A 480 -22.63 8.33 -17.75
C PRO A 480 -21.56 7.39 -17.18
N VAL A 481 -21.98 6.36 -16.46
CA VAL A 481 -21.09 5.40 -15.80
C VAL A 481 -21.49 3.97 -16.17
N ILE A 482 -20.53 3.22 -16.71
CA ILE A 482 -20.64 1.79 -16.96
C ILE A 482 -19.84 1.04 -15.90
N MET A 483 -20.51 0.19 -15.13
CA MET A 483 -19.95 -0.61 -14.05
C MET A 483 -19.95 -2.08 -14.46
N ILE A 484 -18.81 -2.76 -14.37
CA ILE A 484 -18.67 -4.17 -14.76
C ILE A 484 -18.03 -4.91 -13.59
N GLY A 485 -18.86 -5.67 -12.85
CA GLY A 485 -18.45 -6.29 -11.59
C GLY A 485 -19.11 -7.63 -11.33
N PRO A 486 -18.61 -8.73 -11.92
CA PRO A 486 -19.09 -10.06 -11.59
C PRO A 486 -18.63 -10.52 -10.20
N GLY A 487 -19.45 -11.31 -9.52
CA GLY A 487 -19.18 -11.84 -8.19
C GLY A 487 -18.90 -10.73 -7.17
N THR A 488 -17.82 -10.88 -6.39
CA THR A 488 -17.39 -9.89 -5.38
C THR A 488 -16.97 -8.55 -5.98
N GLY A 489 -16.71 -8.49 -7.29
CA GLY A 489 -16.45 -7.24 -8.02
C GLY A 489 -17.63 -6.24 -7.98
N ILE A 490 -18.79 -6.65 -7.47
CA ILE A 490 -19.92 -5.75 -7.23
C ILE A 490 -19.70 -4.77 -6.07
N ALA A 491 -18.76 -5.05 -5.17
CA ALA A 491 -18.52 -4.30 -3.94
C ALA A 491 -18.47 -2.77 -4.13
N PRO A 492 -17.53 -2.19 -4.90
CA PRO A 492 -17.44 -0.75 -5.05
C PRO A 492 -18.65 -0.14 -5.78
N PHE A 493 -19.35 -0.92 -6.59
CA PHE A 493 -20.55 -0.46 -7.30
C PHE A 493 -21.75 -0.33 -6.37
N ARG A 494 -21.87 -1.19 -5.34
CA ARG A 494 -22.87 -1.02 -4.29
C ARG A 494 -22.63 0.30 -3.53
N ALA A 495 -21.39 0.55 -3.14
CA ALA A 495 -20.97 1.82 -2.53
C ALA A 495 -21.32 3.03 -3.40
N TYR A 496 -21.03 2.95 -4.71
CA TYR A 496 -21.33 4.04 -5.64
C TYR A 496 -22.85 4.29 -5.76
N MET A 497 -23.67 3.24 -5.79
CA MET A 497 -25.12 3.41 -5.86
C MET A 497 -25.71 4.04 -4.61
N GLN A 498 -25.24 3.67 -3.42
CA GLN A 498 -25.61 4.34 -2.16
C GLN A 498 -25.24 5.82 -2.18
N GLU A 499 -24.03 6.16 -2.65
CA GLU A 499 -23.59 7.55 -2.77
C GLU A 499 -24.49 8.36 -3.72
N ARG A 500 -24.89 7.75 -4.85
CA ARG A 500 -25.80 8.38 -5.81
C ARG A 500 -27.19 8.60 -5.25
N GLU A 501 -27.72 7.61 -4.52
CA GLU A 501 -29.00 7.71 -3.83
C GLU A 501 -29.01 8.89 -2.85
N GLU A 502 -27.98 9.00 -2.00
CA GLU A 502 -27.80 10.10 -1.05
C GLU A 502 -27.55 11.47 -1.72
N ARG A 503 -27.14 11.48 -2.99
CA ARG A 503 -27.04 12.71 -3.81
C ARG A 503 -28.31 13.00 -4.59
N GLY A 504 -29.30 12.10 -4.58
CA GLY A 504 -30.52 12.21 -5.38
C GLY A 504 -30.28 12.10 -6.88
N PHE A 505 -29.17 11.48 -7.30
CA PHE A 505 -28.84 11.29 -8.70
C PHE A 505 -29.67 10.16 -9.32
N LYS A 506 -30.13 10.35 -10.55
CA LYS A 506 -30.99 9.41 -11.28
C LYS A 506 -30.44 9.16 -12.69
N GLY A 507 -30.66 7.97 -13.22
CA GLY A 507 -30.19 7.55 -14.54
C GLY A 507 -28.66 7.50 -14.66
N ASN A 508 -28.16 7.51 -15.90
CA ASN A 508 -26.73 7.60 -16.24
C ASN A 508 -25.82 6.53 -15.62
N THR A 509 -26.39 5.41 -15.17
CA THR A 509 -25.64 4.27 -14.62
C THR A 509 -26.09 2.98 -15.30
N TRP A 510 -25.12 2.17 -15.73
CA TRP A 510 -25.35 0.87 -16.33
C TRP A 510 -24.46 -0.17 -15.67
N LEU A 511 -25.08 -1.12 -14.97
CA LEU A 511 -24.39 -2.22 -14.31
C LEU A 511 -24.40 -3.51 -15.16
N PHE A 512 -23.24 -4.11 -15.35
CA PHE A 512 -23.07 -5.49 -15.80
C PHE A 512 -22.65 -6.34 -14.61
N PHE A 513 -23.54 -7.23 -14.18
CA PHE A 513 -23.28 -8.18 -13.09
C PHE A 513 -23.26 -9.61 -13.62
N GLY A 514 -22.49 -10.49 -12.99
CA GLY A 514 -22.58 -11.91 -13.28
C GLY A 514 -22.13 -12.80 -12.13
N ASP A 515 -22.74 -13.97 -12.03
CA ASP A 515 -22.34 -15.02 -11.09
C ASP A 515 -22.70 -16.41 -11.65
N GLN A 516 -22.76 -17.45 -10.81
CA GLN A 516 -23.06 -18.82 -11.24
C GLN A 516 -24.55 -19.00 -11.49
N HIS A 517 -25.39 -18.71 -10.49
CA HIS A 517 -26.84 -18.96 -10.56
C HIS A 517 -27.69 -17.76 -10.14
N PHE A 518 -28.78 -17.51 -10.86
CA PHE A 518 -29.73 -16.43 -10.52
C PHE A 518 -30.37 -16.61 -9.13
N THR A 519 -30.71 -17.85 -8.78
CA THR A 519 -31.50 -18.13 -7.56
C THR A 519 -30.68 -18.17 -6.28
N THR A 520 -29.37 -18.42 -6.39
CA THR A 520 -28.51 -18.62 -5.22
C THR A 520 -27.34 -17.65 -5.14
N ASP A 521 -26.96 -16.98 -6.23
CA ASP A 521 -25.71 -16.19 -6.26
C ASP A 521 -25.93 -14.75 -6.74
N PHE A 522 -27.18 -14.29 -6.82
CA PHE A 522 -27.48 -12.91 -7.15
C PHE A 522 -27.29 -11.99 -5.93
N LEU A 523 -26.05 -11.58 -5.72
CA LEU A 523 -25.64 -10.73 -4.60
C LEU A 523 -26.40 -9.40 -4.59
N TYR A 524 -26.92 -9.01 -3.42
CA TYR A 524 -27.67 -7.77 -3.17
C TYR A 524 -28.88 -7.56 -4.10
N GLN A 525 -29.53 -8.65 -4.55
CA GLN A 525 -30.61 -8.62 -5.54
C GLN A 525 -31.70 -7.58 -5.26
N THR A 526 -32.14 -7.45 -3.99
CA THR A 526 -33.22 -6.54 -3.62
C THR A 526 -32.82 -5.07 -3.78
N GLU A 527 -31.61 -4.70 -3.37
CA GLU A 527 -31.08 -3.33 -3.50
C GLU A 527 -31.02 -2.92 -4.98
N TRP A 528 -30.50 -3.79 -5.86
CA TRP A 528 -30.45 -3.50 -7.29
C TRP A 528 -31.83 -3.31 -7.90
N GLN A 529 -32.81 -4.12 -7.50
CA GLN A 529 -34.18 -3.99 -7.98
C GLN A 529 -34.85 -2.70 -7.51
N GLU A 530 -34.56 -2.27 -6.29
CA GLU A 530 -35.05 -1.01 -5.73
C GLU A 530 -34.45 0.19 -6.47
N TRP A 531 -33.14 0.22 -6.69
CA TRP A 531 -32.48 1.28 -7.46
C TRP A 531 -32.90 1.33 -8.93
N LEU A 532 -33.21 0.18 -9.54
CA LEU A 532 -33.79 0.17 -10.90
C LEU A 532 -35.20 0.76 -10.92
N LYS A 533 -36.01 0.44 -9.91
CA LYS A 533 -37.40 0.88 -9.81
C LYS A 533 -37.52 2.37 -9.55
N ASP A 534 -36.65 2.92 -8.70
CA ASP A 534 -36.67 4.33 -8.32
C ASP A 534 -35.83 5.22 -9.25
N GLY A 535 -35.13 4.61 -10.22
CA GLY A 535 -34.32 5.25 -11.24
C GLY A 535 -32.93 5.70 -10.80
N THR A 536 -32.47 5.35 -9.60
CA THR A 536 -31.08 5.60 -9.17
C THR A 536 -30.10 4.82 -10.06
N LEU A 537 -30.41 3.53 -10.31
CA LEU A 537 -29.75 2.71 -11.32
C LEU A 537 -30.50 2.84 -12.65
N GLY A 538 -29.82 3.31 -13.69
CA GLY A 538 -30.43 3.51 -15.01
C GLY A 538 -30.69 2.19 -15.76
N LYS A 539 -29.75 1.25 -15.71
CA LYS A 539 -29.83 -0.03 -16.41
C LYS A 539 -29.01 -1.11 -15.70
N MET A 540 -29.44 -2.35 -15.80
CA MET A 540 -28.68 -3.51 -15.36
C MET A 540 -28.79 -4.66 -16.37
N ASP A 541 -27.67 -5.30 -16.69
CA ASP A 541 -27.60 -6.54 -17.45
C ASP A 541 -26.90 -7.62 -16.62
N VAL A 542 -27.48 -8.82 -16.61
CA VAL A 542 -27.03 -9.93 -15.74
C VAL A 542 -26.58 -11.16 -16.53
N ALA A 543 -25.55 -11.83 -16.05
CA ALA A 543 -24.99 -13.04 -16.66
C ALA A 543 -24.85 -14.17 -15.62
N PHE A 544 -25.62 -15.26 -15.79
CA PHE A 544 -25.54 -16.43 -14.92
C PHE A 544 -24.91 -17.60 -15.68
N SER A 545 -23.69 -17.93 -15.30
CA SER A 545 -22.83 -18.85 -16.07
C SER A 545 -23.23 -20.31 -15.99
N ARG A 546 -24.14 -20.69 -15.08
CA ARG A 546 -24.51 -22.08 -14.78
C ARG A 546 -26.02 -22.36 -14.80
N ASP A 547 -26.85 -21.39 -15.21
CA ASP A 547 -28.31 -21.57 -15.30
C ASP A 547 -28.75 -22.25 -16.61
N THR A 548 -27.88 -22.28 -17.62
CA THR A 548 -28.12 -22.89 -18.93
C THR A 548 -26.95 -23.80 -19.35
N ASP A 549 -27.16 -24.63 -20.37
CA ASP A 549 -26.11 -25.48 -20.94
C ASP A 549 -24.94 -24.66 -21.51
N GLU A 550 -25.22 -23.47 -22.04
CA GLU A 550 -24.21 -22.51 -22.50
C GLU A 550 -23.83 -21.55 -21.37
N LYS A 551 -22.52 -21.32 -21.19
CA LYS A 551 -22.03 -20.37 -20.17
C LYS A 551 -22.20 -18.93 -20.64
N VAL A 552 -22.97 -18.15 -19.90
CA VAL A 552 -23.15 -16.71 -20.14
C VAL A 552 -22.32 -15.91 -19.14
N TYR A 553 -21.45 -15.03 -19.64
CA TYR A 553 -20.61 -14.13 -18.86
C TYR A 553 -20.86 -12.66 -19.24
N VAL A 554 -20.31 -11.72 -18.48
CA VAL A 554 -20.52 -10.28 -18.69
C VAL A 554 -20.02 -9.79 -20.05
N GLN A 555 -18.91 -10.34 -20.58
CA GLN A 555 -18.40 -10.05 -21.92
C GLN A 555 -19.39 -10.43 -23.03
N HIS A 556 -20.19 -11.48 -22.82
CA HIS A 556 -21.24 -11.86 -23.77
C HIS A 556 -22.38 -10.83 -23.76
N ARG A 557 -22.75 -10.31 -22.57
CA ARG A 557 -23.75 -9.22 -22.45
C ARG A 557 -23.28 -7.92 -23.07
N ILE A 558 -22.01 -7.56 -22.90
CA ILE A 558 -21.41 -6.41 -23.56
C ILE A 558 -21.50 -6.57 -25.09
N SER A 559 -21.18 -7.76 -25.59
CA SER A 559 -21.24 -8.06 -27.03
C SER A 559 -22.67 -8.04 -27.59
N GLU A 560 -23.64 -8.54 -26.82
CA GLU A 560 -25.07 -8.52 -27.16
C GLU A 560 -25.59 -7.08 -27.27
N HIS A 561 -25.16 -6.20 -26.36
CA HIS A 561 -25.54 -4.80 -26.33
C HIS A 561 -24.54 -3.86 -27.01
N SER A 562 -23.72 -4.35 -27.95
CA SER A 562 -22.59 -3.61 -28.53
C SER A 562 -22.94 -2.21 -29.03
N ALA A 563 -24.03 -2.07 -29.78
CA ALA A 563 -24.46 -0.78 -30.33
C ALA A 563 -24.81 0.24 -29.23
N GLN A 564 -25.53 -0.20 -28.19
CA GLN A 564 -25.89 0.65 -27.06
C GLN A 564 -24.69 0.95 -26.17
N PHE A 565 -23.80 -0.03 -25.97
CA PHE A 565 -22.54 0.17 -25.24
C PHE A 565 -21.71 1.26 -25.92
N ASN A 566 -21.58 1.19 -27.25
CA ASN A 566 -20.88 2.20 -28.03
C ASN A 566 -21.53 3.60 -27.94
N GLU A 567 -22.87 3.68 -27.94
CA GLU A 567 -23.59 4.95 -27.74
C GLU A 567 -23.22 5.60 -26.38
N TRP A 568 -23.12 4.81 -25.31
CA TRP A 568 -22.68 5.32 -24.01
C TRP A 568 -21.25 5.86 -24.07
N LEU A 569 -20.32 5.17 -24.75
CA LEU A 569 -18.94 5.65 -24.92
C LEU A 569 -18.91 6.99 -25.67
N GLN A 570 -19.69 7.12 -26.74
CA GLN A 570 -19.83 8.35 -27.53
C GLN A 570 -20.43 9.50 -26.70
N ASN A 571 -21.32 9.18 -25.76
CA ASN A 571 -21.92 10.15 -24.83
C ASN A 571 -21.02 10.51 -23.64
N GLY A 572 -19.77 10.07 -23.62
CA GLY A 572 -18.83 10.47 -22.57
C GLY A 572 -18.76 9.51 -21.38
N ALA A 573 -19.24 8.28 -21.50
CA ALA A 573 -19.25 7.35 -20.37
C ALA A 573 -17.86 7.04 -19.81
N SER A 574 -17.77 6.92 -18.49
CA SER A 574 -16.65 6.32 -17.77
C SER A 574 -16.93 4.84 -17.50
N ILE A 575 -15.93 3.99 -17.69
CA ILE A 575 -15.97 2.53 -17.50
C ILE A 575 -15.18 2.18 -16.24
N TYR A 576 -15.80 1.36 -15.40
CA TYR A 576 -15.20 0.81 -14.19
C TYR A 576 -15.31 -0.71 -14.23
N ILE A 577 -14.18 -1.41 -14.06
CA ILE A 577 -14.12 -2.87 -13.97
C ILE A 577 -13.61 -3.25 -12.58
N CYS A 578 -14.28 -4.17 -11.91
CA CYS A 578 -13.82 -4.73 -10.64
C CYS A 578 -14.01 -6.25 -10.59
N GLY A 579 -13.05 -6.98 -10.00
CA GLY A 579 -13.07 -8.44 -9.84
C GLY A 579 -11.80 -9.14 -10.34
N ASP A 580 -11.94 -10.39 -10.79
CA ASP A 580 -10.81 -11.26 -11.19
C ASP A 580 -9.90 -10.62 -12.27
N GLU A 581 -8.63 -10.41 -11.91
CA GLU A 581 -7.62 -9.86 -12.82
C GLU A 581 -7.25 -10.85 -13.94
N LYS A 582 -7.09 -12.13 -13.58
CA LYS A 582 -6.40 -13.10 -14.44
C LYS A 582 -7.15 -13.43 -15.71
N ASN A 583 -8.47 -13.58 -15.63
CA ASN A 583 -9.32 -14.01 -16.74
C ASN A 583 -10.36 -12.94 -17.08
N MET A 584 -11.15 -12.50 -16.10
CA MET A 584 -12.32 -11.65 -16.34
C MET A 584 -11.93 -10.29 -16.91
N ALA A 585 -10.95 -9.60 -16.32
CA ALA A 585 -10.53 -8.29 -16.78
C ALA A 585 -10.02 -8.31 -18.24
N LYS A 586 -9.28 -9.37 -18.63
CA LYS A 586 -8.78 -9.55 -20.00
C LYS A 586 -9.91 -9.78 -21.00
N ASP A 587 -10.86 -10.66 -20.66
CA ASP A 587 -12.02 -10.96 -21.51
C ASP A 587 -12.93 -9.73 -21.71
N VAL A 588 -13.17 -8.96 -20.64
CA VAL A 588 -13.96 -7.73 -20.71
C VAL A 588 -13.24 -6.68 -21.55
N HIS A 589 -11.94 -6.48 -21.35
CA HIS A 589 -11.16 -5.55 -22.16
C HIS A 589 -11.25 -5.90 -23.65
N GLN A 590 -11.08 -7.19 -23.99
CA GLN A 590 -11.20 -7.66 -25.36
C GLN A 590 -12.62 -7.47 -25.92
N ALA A 591 -13.66 -7.66 -25.11
CA ALA A 591 -15.04 -7.41 -25.53
C ALA A 591 -15.31 -5.94 -25.85
N ILE A 592 -14.82 -5.02 -25.01
CA ILE A 592 -14.95 -3.57 -25.25
C ILE A 592 -14.19 -3.18 -26.53
N ARG A 593 -12.98 -3.71 -26.72
CA ARG A 593 -12.21 -3.52 -27.95
C ARG A 593 -12.97 -4.01 -29.18
N ASN A 594 -13.63 -5.17 -29.10
CA ASN A 594 -14.47 -5.69 -30.18
C ASN A 594 -15.69 -4.80 -30.46
N VAL A 595 -16.29 -4.19 -29.43
CA VAL A 595 -17.37 -3.20 -29.62
C VAL A 595 -16.86 -2.00 -30.44
N LEU A 596 -15.69 -1.46 -30.11
CA LEU A 596 -15.09 -0.34 -30.84
C LEU A 596 -14.80 -0.68 -32.30
N ILE A 597 -14.20 -1.84 -32.56
CA ILE A 597 -13.92 -2.32 -33.93
C ILE A 597 -15.22 -2.46 -34.72
N LYS A 598 -16.25 -3.09 -34.13
CA LYS A 598 -17.52 -3.36 -34.79
C LYS A 598 -18.35 -2.11 -35.04
N GLU A 599 -18.56 -1.29 -34.01
CA GLU A 599 -19.55 -0.20 -34.03
C GLU A 599 -18.95 1.14 -34.50
N GLN A 600 -17.63 1.33 -34.36
CA GLN A 600 -16.94 2.54 -34.86
C GLN A 600 -16.08 2.28 -36.10
N ASN A 601 -16.00 1.03 -36.59
CA ASN A 601 -15.18 0.62 -37.73
C ASN A 601 -13.69 1.02 -37.56
N LEU A 602 -13.18 0.90 -36.33
CA LEU A 602 -11.78 1.12 -36.00
C LEU A 602 -10.93 -0.10 -36.36
N SER A 603 -9.66 0.13 -36.66
CA SER A 603 -8.68 -0.95 -36.69
C SER A 603 -8.41 -1.47 -35.27
N GLU A 604 -7.78 -2.65 -35.19
CA GLU A 604 -7.33 -3.21 -33.92
C GLU A 604 -6.39 -2.29 -33.14
N GLU A 605 -5.50 -1.58 -33.84
CA GLU A 605 -4.56 -0.62 -33.26
C GLU A 605 -5.26 0.67 -32.80
N ASP A 606 -6.20 1.18 -33.60
CA ASP A 606 -6.95 2.39 -33.25
C ASP A 606 -7.89 2.17 -32.06
N ALA A 607 -8.49 0.97 -31.94
CA ALA A 607 -9.31 0.61 -30.80
C ALA A 607 -8.49 0.54 -29.50
N GLU A 608 -7.27 -0.02 -29.57
CA GLU A 608 -6.35 -0.03 -28.42
C GLU A 608 -5.91 1.39 -28.05
N ALA A 609 -5.58 2.21 -29.04
CA ALA A 609 -5.23 3.62 -28.82
C ALA A 609 -6.39 4.41 -28.18
N TYR A 610 -7.64 4.12 -28.57
CA TYR A 610 -8.83 4.71 -27.97
C TYR A 610 -8.95 4.35 -26.48
N LEU A 611 -8.80 3.06 -26.13
CA LEU A 611 -8.86 2.61 -24.74
C LEU A 611 -7.69 3.17 -23.91
N LYS A 612 -6.49 3.24 -24.47
CA LYS A 612 -5.34 3.88 -23.84
C LYS A 612 -5.60 5.36 -23.55
N GLN A 613 -6.23 6.07 -24.49
CA GLN A 613 -6.63 7.45 -24.27
C GLN A 613 -7.71 7.58 -23.18
N MET A 614 -8.70 6.68 -23.14
CA MET A 614 -9.70 6.65 -22.06
C MET A 614 -9.08 6.41 -20.68
N LYS A 615 -8.08 5.53 -20.57
CA LYS A 615 -7.33 5.34 -19.32
C LYS A 615 -6.65 6.64 -18.89
N LYS A 616 -5.96 7.31 -19.81
CA LYS A 616 -5.30 8.60 -19.57
C LYS A 616 -6.28 9.69 -19.13
N ASP A 617 -7.48 9.69 -19.70
CA ASP A 617 -8.55 10.62 -19.34
C ASP A 617 -9.29 10.21 -18.05
N LYS A 618 -8.83 9.18 -17.35
CA LYS A 618 -9.45 8.58 -16.15
C LYS A 618 -10.91 8.14 -16.37
N ARG A 619 -11.24 7.79 -17.62
CA ARG A 619 -12.56 7.28 -18.03
C ARG A 619 -12.58 5.77 -18.23
N TYR A 620 -11.45 5.09 -18.08
CA TYR A 620 -11.40 3.63 -18.04
C TYR A 620 -10.52 3.20 -16.88
N GLN A 621 -11.14 2.77 -15.79
CA GLN A 621 -10.50 2.45 -14.52
C GLN A 621 -10.75 0.99 -14.13
N ARG A 622 -9.78 0.36 -13.46
CA ARG A 622 -9.82 -1.04 -13.08
C ARG A 622 -9.41 -1.18 -11.61
N ASP A 623 -10.16 -1.96 -10.85
CA ASP A 623 -9.84 -2.38 -9.49
C ASP A 623 -9.92 -3.92 -9.46
N VAL A 624 -8.85 -4.55 -9.93
CA VAL A 624 -8.80 -5.99 -10.19
C VAL A 624 -7.72 -6.65 -9.36
N TYR A 625 -7.98 -7.89 -8.94
CA TYR A 625 -7.16 -8.65 -7.99
C TYR A 625 -7.21 -10.16 -8.25
#